data_AF-A0A5U0HF23-F1
#
_entry.id   AF-A0A5U0HF23-F1
#
_cell.length_a   1.000
_cell.length_b   1.000
_cell.length_c   1.000
_cell.angle_alpha   90.00
_cell.angle_beta   90.00
_cell.angle_gamma   90.00
#
_symmetry.space_group_name_H-M   'P 1'
#
loop_
_entity.id
_entity.type
_entity.pdbx_description
1 polymer ?
#
loop_
_entity_poly.entity_id
_entity_poly.type
_entity_poly.pdbx_seq_one_letter_code
_entity_poly.pdbx_strand_id
1 'polypeptide(L)'
;MNSDMSNDDDITRVSKRGKFHTDKLPENEIRHHCISVRLNEEELIILDSKRGQYKKGEWLRMASLNKLPPVLPEINREAWIKLGSLSQDLNHLLSHLDSKSPDSELTRTELFALRRQIKTLRDHLIPTTFLEPDR
;
A
#
# COMPACT_ATOMS: atom_id res chain seq x y z
N MET A 1 35.27 -62.74 -7.03
CA MET A 1 34.16 -62.27 -7.90
C MET A 1 33.29 -61.37 -7.04
N ASN A 2 33.08 -60.15 -7.51
CA ASN A 2 32.83 -58.97 -6.71
C ASN A 2 31.44 -58.95 -6.06
N SER A 3 31.41 -58.51 -4.81
CA SER A 3 30.23 -58.14 -4.05
C SER A 3 29.69 -56.79 -4.55
N ASP A 4 28.55 -56.79 -5.24
CA ASP A 4 27.75 -55.59 -5.46
C ASP A 4 27.08 -55.20 -4.13
N MET A 5 27.78 -54.39 -3.33
CA MET A 5 27.15 -53.58 -2.30
C MET A 5 26.54 -52.36 -2.99
N SER A 6 25.21 -52.37 -3.09
CA SER A 6 24.40 -51.19 -3.34
C SER A 6 24.71 -50.13 -2.28
N ASN A 7 25.47 -49.10 -2.66
CA ASN A 7 25.61 -47.89 -1.87
C ASN A 7 24.26 -47.18 -1.87
N ASP A 8 23.58 -47.25 -0.73
CA ASP A 8 22.44 -46.38 -0.39
C ASP A 8 23.00 -44.95 -0.30
N ASP A 9 22.72 -44.14 -1.32
CA ASP A 9 23.10 -42.73 -1.39
C ASP A 9 22.44 -41.99 -0.23
N ASP A 10 23.23 -41.73 0.82
CA ASP A 10 22.85 -40.91 1.97
C ASP A 10 22.56 -39.46 1.51
N ILE A 11 21.32 -39.24 1.07
CA ILE A 11 20.75 -37.98 0.61
C ILE A 11 20.60 -36.92 1.72
N THR A 12 21.16 -37.15 2.93
CA THR A 12 21.10 -36.18 4.03
C THR A 12 22.08 -35.00 3.90
N ARG A 13 23.00 -35.04 2.92
CA ARG A 13 23.97 -33.95 2.67
C ARG A 13 23.58 -32.95 1.57
N VAL A 14 22.34 -32.98 1.06
CA VAL A 14 21.89 -31.96 0.11
C VAL A 14 21.60 -30.67 0.88
N SER A 15 22.59 -29.77 0.95
CA SER A 15 22.38 -28.45 1.52
C SER A 15 21.23 -27.79 0.77
N LYS A 16 20.11 -27.54 1.47
CA LYS A 16 18.95 -26.77 0.97
C LYS A 16 19.30 -25.29 0.83
N ARG A 17 20.46 -24.95 0.27
CA ARG A 17 20.72 -23.59 -0.20
C ARG A 17 19.90 -23.45 -1.47
N GLY A 18 18.70 -22.88 -1.32
CA GLY A 18 17.84 -22.54 -2.44
C GLY A 18 18.63 -21.80 -3.52
N LYS A 19 18.18 -21.92 -4.77
CA LYS A 19 18.70 -21.22 -5.95
C LYS A 19 19.01 -19.76 -5.57
N PHE A 20 20.27 -19.44 -5.35
CA PHE A 20 20.69 -18.05 -5.27
C PHE A 20 20.36 -17.46 -6.64
N HIS A 21 19.60 -16.36 -6.68
CA HIS A 21 19.47 -15.58 -7.90
C HIS A 21 20.90 -15.26 -8.37
N THR A 22 21.31 -15.88 -9.49
CA THR A 22 22.66 -15.77 -10.05
C THR A 22 22.81 -14.51 -10.91
N ASP A 23 21.72 -13.77 -11.09
CA ASP A 23 21.73 -12.52 -11.82
C ASP A 23 22.56 -11.51 -11.04
N LYS A 24 23.71 -11.15 -11.59
CA LYS A 24 24.61 -10.16 -11.00
C LYS A 24 23.89 -8.82 -11.03
N LEU A 25 23.68 -8.22 -9.85
CA LEU A 25 23.23 -6.84 -9.79
C LEU A 25 24.26 -5.94 -10.49
N PRO A 26 23.81 -4.86 -11.17
CA PRO A 26 24.73 -3.88 -11.73
C PRO A 26 25.58 -3.27 -10.61
N GLU A 27 26.81 -2.86 -10.93
CA GLU A 27 27.81 -2.42 -9.94
C GLU A 27 27.30 -1.28 -9.03
N ASN A 28 26.46 -0.40 -9.58
CA ASN A 28 25.86 0.72 -8.84
C ASN A 28 24.78 0.29 -7.82
N GLU A 29 24.24 -0.92 -7.92
CA GLU A 29 23.25 -1.46 -6.97
C GLU A 29 23.88 -2.33 -5.88
N ILE A 30 25.18 -2.63 -6.01
CA ILE A 30 25.92 -3.40 -5.03
C ILE A 30 26.16 -2.53 -3.79
N ARG A 31 25.79 -3.07 -2.63
CA ARG A 31 25.90 -2.36 -1.35
C ARG A 31 27.25 -2.70 -0.71
N HIS A 32 28.23 -1.85 -0.91
CA HIS A 32 29.60 -2.06 -0.40
C HIS A 32 29.80 -1.62 1.06
N HIS A 33 29.02 -0.65 1.53
CA HIS A 33 29.19 -0.07 2.88
C HIS A 33 28.26 -0.72 3.90
N CYS A 34 28.86 -1.35 4.91
CA CYS A 34 28.13 -1.94 6.04
C CYS A 34 28.03 -0.96 7.21
N ILE A 35 26.82 -0.78 7.73
CA ILE A 35 26.56 0.00 8.94
C ILE A 35 25.98 -0.97 9.98
N SER A 36 26.63 -1.08 11.14
CA SER A 36 26.13 -1.87 12.27
C SER A 36 25.60 -0.97 13.37
N VAL A 37 24.43 -1.32 13.91
CA VAL A 37 23.74 -0.58 14.98
C VAL A 37 23.43 -1.58 16.09
N ARG A 38 23.64 -1.18 17.35
CA ARG A 38 23.23 -1.94 18.53
C ARG A 38 21.97 -1.30 19.10
N LEU A 39 21.00 -2.12 19.47
CA LEU A 39 19.72 -1.70 20.05
C LEU A 39 19.55 -2.37 21.40
N ASN A 40 18.94 -1.66 22.33
CA ASN A 40 18.44 -2.20 23.59
C ASN A 40 17.15 -3.00 23.35
N GLU A 41 16.67 -3.70 24.38
CA GLU A 41 15.49 -4.57 24.26
C GLU A 41 14.22 -3.79 23.90
N GLU A 42 13.98 -2.64 24.53
CA GLU A 42 12.84 -1.76 24.22
C GLU A 42 12.87 -1.24 22.78
N GLU A 43 14.06 -0.83 22.31
CA GLU A 43 14.26 -0.33 20.95
C GLU A 43 14.05 -1.44 19.90
N LEU A 44 14.42 -2.68 20.24
CA LEU A 44 14.21 -3.85 19.39
C LEU A 44 12.72 -4.16 19.22
N ILE A 45 11.93 -4.06 20.30
CA ILE A 45 10.48 -4.25 20.26
C ILE A 45 9.84 -3.23 19.32
N ILE A 46 10.20 -1.94 19.47
CA ILE A 46 9.69 -0.86 18.61
C ILE A 46 10.03 -1.13 17.15
N LEU A 47 11.26 -1.58 16.86
CA LEU A 47 11.68 -1.92 15.50
C LEU A 47 10.84 -3.05 14.92
N ASP A 48 10.63 -4.13 15.67
CA ASP A 48 9.85 -5.27 15.19
C ASP A 48 8.37 -4.93 14.98
N SER A 49 7.79 -4.04 15.80
CA SER A 49 6.44 -3.50 15.56
C SER A 49 6.35 -2.65 14.28
N LYS A 50 7.32 -1.78 14.02
CA LYS A 50 7.31 -0.87 12.86
C LYS A 50 7.69 -1.55 11.54
N ARG A 51 8.48 -2.63 11.61
CA ARG A 51 9.04 -3.33 10.45
C ARG A 51 8.01 -4.11 9.65
N GLY A 52 7.02 -4.71 10.32
CA GLY A 52 6.07 -5.62 9.69
C GLY A 52 6.79 -6.79 8.99
N GLN A 53 6.63 -6.91 7.67
CA GLN A 53 7.13 -8.04 6.88
C GLN A 53 8.58 -7.90 6.38
N TYR A 54 9.15 -6.69 6.36
CA TYR A 54 10.50 -6.43 5.80
C TYR A 54 11.60 -6.98 6.70
N LYS A 55 12.81 -7.29 6.22
CA LYS A 55 13.92 -7.69 7.12
C LYS A 55 14.47 -6.50 7.93
N LYS A 56 15.07 -6.74 9.10
CA LYS A 56 15.54 -5.66 10.02
C LYS A 56 16.45 -4.64 9.34
N GLY A 57 17.50 -5.09 8.67
CA GLY A 57 18.44 -4.22 7.96
C GLY A 57 17.84 -3.55 6.72
N GLU A 58 16.93 -4.23 6.02
CA GLU A 58 16.24 -3.65 4.88
C GLU A 58 15.31 -2.52 5.31
N TRP A 59 14.54 -2.74 6.38
CA TRP A 59 13.65 -1.73 6.93
C TRP A 59 14.41 -0.52 7.47
N LEU A 60 15.50 -0.72 8.21
CA LEU A 60 16.35 0.38 8.69
C LEU A 60 16.90 1.24 7.54
N ARG A 61 17.32 0.60 6.45
CA ARG A 61 17.77 1.29 5.23
C ARG A 61 16.64 2.08 4.57
N MET A 62 15.44 1.51 4.49
CA MET A 62 14.29 2.20 3.90
C MET A 62 13.82 3.37 4.78
N ALA A 63 13.88 3.20 6.10
CA ALA A 63 13.58 4.22 7.09
C ALA A 63 14.57 5.39 7.01
N SER A 64 15.88 5.11 6.96
CA SER A 64 16.89 6.18 6.88
C SER A 64 16.85 6.96 5.56
N LEU A 65 16.44 6.30 4.47
CA LEU A 65 16.31 6.92 3.15
C LEU A 65 14.95 7.58 2.91
N ASN A 66 14.04 7.61 3.90
CA ASN A 66 12.66 8.07 3.76
C ASN A 66 11.91 7.40 2.59
N LYS A 67 12.26 6.15 2.26
CA LYS A 67 11.64 5.35 1.19
C LYS A 67 10.57 4.40 1.70
N LEU A 68 10.22 4.48 2.99
CA LEU A 68 9.14 3.67 3.53
C LEU A 68 7.84 3.99 2.77
N PRO A 69 7.01 2.98 2.44
CA PRO A 69 5.68 3.26 1.94
C PRO A 69 5.01 4.20 2.94
N PRO A 70 4.49 5.36 2.49
CA PRO A 70 3.92 6.35 3.39
C PRO A 70 2.80 5.66 4.16
N VAL A 71 2.96 5.55 5.47
CA VAL A 71 1.87 5.12 6.35
C VAL A 71 0.81 6.19 6.21
N LEU A 72 -0.34 5.85 5.64
CA LEU A 72 -1.46 6.78 5.51
C LEU A 72 -1.74 7.32 6.92
N PRO A 73 -1.55 8.63 7.17
CA PRO A 73 -1.78 9.16 8.50
C PRO A 73 -3.23 8.93 8.87
N GLU A 74 -3.48 8.56 10.12
CA GLU A 74 -4.78 8.08 10.58
C GLU A 74 -5.89 9.11 10.33
N ILE A 75 -5.57 10.40 10.42
CA ILE A 75 -6.44 11.52 10.07
C ILE A 75 -6.99 11.46 8.64
N ASN A 76 -6.21 10.91 7.70
CA ASN A 76 -6.62 10.78 6.31
C ASN A 76 -7.45 9.51 6.08
N ARG A 77 -7.35 8.49 6.95
CA ARG A 77 -8.09 7.23 6.74
C ARG A 77 -9.60 7.45 6.72
N GLU A 78 -10.12 8.21 7.68
CA GLU A 78 -11.56 8.50 7.74
C GLU A 78 -12.04 9.35 6.56
N ALA A 79 -11.25 10.35 6.17
CA ALA A 79 -11.57 11.19 5.01
C ALA A 79 -11.62 10.37 3.71
N TRP A 80 -10.66 9.45 3.52
CA TRP A 80 -10.61 8.57 2.36
C TRP A 80 -11.78 7.59 2.31
N ILE A 81 -12.21 7.04 3.46
CA ILE A 81 -13.39 6.16 3.53
C ILE A 81 -14.65 6.92 3.12
N LYS A 82 -14.85 8.14 3.64
CA LYS A 82 -16.01 8.99 3.30
C LYS A 82 -16.02 9.39 1.82
N LEU A 83 -14.85 9.70 1.25
CA LEU A 83 -14.72 10.00 -0.18
C LEU A 83 -15.02 8.76 -1.04
N GLY A 84 -14.59 7.58 -0.60
CA GLY A 84 -14.86 6.32 -1.28
C GLY A 84 -16.36 6.00 -1.35
N SER A 85 -17.08 6.10 -0.23
CA SER A 85 -18.54 5.89 -0.21
C SER A 85 -19.26 6.88 -1.12
N LEU A 86 -18.84 8.14 -1.11
CA LEU A 86 -19.47 9.18 -1.93
C LEU A 86 -19.20 8.99 -3.44
N SER A 87 -18.01 8.50 -3.81
CA SER A 87 -17.70 8.12 -5.18
C SER A 87 -18.60 6.98 -5.66
N GLN A 88 -18.87 5.99 -4.80
CA GLN A 88 -19.77 4.88 -5.12
C GLN A 88 -21.22 5.35 -5.32
N ASP A 89 -21.71 6.26 -4.47
CA ASP A 89 -23.03 6.87 -4.59
C ASP A 89 -23.19 7.66 -5.90
N LEU A 90 -22.14 8.39 -6.31
CA LEU A 90 -22.10 9.11 -7.59
C LEU A 90 -22.07 8.15 -8.78
N ASN A 91 -21.27 7.09 -8.73
CA ASN A 91 -21.20 6.09 -9.78
C ASN A 91 -22.52 5.32 -9.94
N HIS A 92 -23.25 5.09 -8.85
CA HIS A 92 -24.60 4.52 -8.91
C HIS A 92 -25.57 5.47 -9.61
N LEU A 93 -25.53 6.77 -9.29
CA LEU A 93 -26.33 7.77 -10.00
C LEU A 93 -25.96 7.87 -11.48
N LEU A 94 -24.65 7.85 -11.81
CA LEU A 94 -24.19 7.89 -13.19
C LEU A 94 -24.67 6.67 -13.98
N SER A 95 -24.52 5.47 -13.41
CA SER A 95 -24.99 4.23 -14.03
C SER A 95 -26.51 4.22 -14.23
N HIS A 96 -27.26 4.76 -13.27
CA HIS A 96 -28.71 4.92 -13.38
C HIS A 96 -29.09 5.90 -14.52
N LEU A 97 -28.34 6.99 -14.67
CA LEU A 97 -28.54 7.94 -15.77
C LEU A 97 -28.16 7.35 -17.12
N ASP A 98 -27.04 6.63 -17.22
CA ASP A 98 -26.57 5.96 -18.44
C ASP A 98 -27.51 4.82 -18.87
N SER A 99 -28.21 4.18 -17.93
CA SER A 99 -29.21 3.15 -18.21
C SER A 99 -30.54 3.71 -18.74
N LYS A 100 -30.75 5.03 -18.69
CA LYS A 100 -31.95 5.69 -19.19
C LYS A 100 -31.85 5.88 -20.71
N SER A 101 -32.97 5.78 -21.42
CA SER A 101 -32.99 6.01 -22.87
C SER A 101 -32.56 7.44 -23.22
N PRO A 102 -31.86 7.67 -24.35
CA PRO A 102 -31.31 8.97 -24.72
C PRO A 102 -32.36 10.09 -24.95
N ASP A 103 -33.64 9.73 -25.07
CA ASP A 103 -34.76 10.67 -25.27
C ASP A 103 -35.50 11.06 -23.97
N SER A 104 -35.08 10.54 -22.80
CA SER A 104 -35.74 10.87 -21.53
C SER A 104 -35.12 12.09 -20.86
N GLU A 105 -35.91 13.14 -20.64
CA GLU A 105 -35.46 14.31 -19.88
C GLU A 105 -35.01 13.92 -18.45
N LEU A 106 -33.96 14.59 -17.97
CA LEU A 106 -33.49 14.47 -16.59
C LEU A 106 -34.60 14.90 -15.64
N THR A 107 -35.06 13.98 -14.81
CA THR A 107 -36.15 14.23 -13.86
C THR A 107 -35.66 15.23 -12.81
N ARG A 108 -36.50 16.18 -12.36
CA ARG A 108 -36.15 17.15 -11.29
C ARG A 108 -35.53 16.49 -10.05
N THR A 109 -35.93 15.27 -9.74
CA THR A 109 -35.42 14.46 -8.63
C THR A 109 -33.99 13.99 -8.84
N GLU A 110 -33.60 13.65 -10.08
CA GLU A 110 -32.23 13.24 -10.45
C GLU A 110 -31.27 14.42 -10.38
N LEU A 111 -31.70 15.58 -10.91
CA LEU A 111 -30.97 16.85 -10.79
C LEU A 111 -30.79 17.29 -9.34
N PHE A 112 -31.78 17.06 -8.48
CA PHE A 112 -31.69 17.34 -7.06
C PHE A 112 -30.71 16.38 -6.35
N ALA A 113 -30.74 15.09 -6.68
CA ALA A 113 -29.81 14.10 -6.12
C ALA A 113 -28.35 14.41 -6.48
N LEU A 114 -28.08 14.75 -7.75
CA LEU A 114 -26.75 15.18 -8.21
C LEU A 114 -26.28 16.44 -7.49
N ARG A 115 -27.11 17.48 -7.43
CA ARG A 115 -26.76 18.73 -6.72
C ARG A 115 -26.46 18.47 -5.25
N ARG A 116 -27.21 17.57 -4.60
CA ARG A 116 -26.97 17.18 -3.20
C ARG A 116 -25.63 16.46 -3.04
N GLN A 117 -25.32 15.47 -3.86
CA GLN A 117 -24.06 14.73 -3.77
C GLN A 117 -22.84 15.61 -4.09
N ILE A 118 -22.94 16.50 -5.08
CA ILE A 118 -21.89 17.49 -5.40
C ILE A 118 -21.67 18.46 -4.23
N LYS A 119 -22.74 18.91 -3.57
CA LYS A 119 -22.63 19.77 -2.38
C LYS A 119 -21.92 19.04 -1.24
N THR A 120 -22.30 17.79 -0.96
CA THR A 120 -21.64 16.96 0.05
C THR A 120 -20.17 16.73 -0.30
N LEU A 121 -19.83 16.48 -1.57
CA LEU A 121 -18.43 16.35 -2.03
C LEU A 121 -17.64 17.64 -1.77
N ARG A 122 -18.22 18.80 -2.10
CA ARG A 122 -17.61 20.11 -1.85
C ARG A 122 -17.34 20.33 -0.37
N ASP A 123 -18.31 20.01 0.50
CA ASP A 123 -18.18 20.18 1.95
C ASP A 123 -17.11 19.25 2.55
N HIS A 124 -16.89 18.07 1.97
CA HIS A 124 -15.85 17.12 2.42
C HIS A 124 -14.45 17.45 1.88
N LEU A 125 -14.34 18.04 0.69
CA LEU A 125 -13.06 18.37 0.06
C LEU A 125 -12.54 19.76 0.40
N ILE A 126 -13.45 20.71 0.65
CA ILE A 126 -13.12 22.08 1.02
C ILE A 126 -13.65 22.29 2.43
N PRO A 127 -12.82 22.11 3.48
CA PRO A 127 -13.16 22.60 4.80
C PRO A 127 -13.54 24.08 4.66
N THR A 128 -14.74 24.44 5.08
CA THR A 128 -15.26 25.82 5.04
C THR A 128 -14.34 26.83 5.74
N THR A 129 -13.35 26.35 6.51
CA THR A 129 -12.26 27.12 7.12
C THR A 129 -11.31 27.79 6.11
N PHE A 130 -11.25 27.36 4.85
CA PHE A 130 -10.44 28.02 3.81
C PHE A 130 -11.22 29.05 2.98
N LEU A 131 -12.53 29.15 3.20
CA LEU A 131 -13.39 30.13 2.56
C LEU A 131 -13.76 31.20 3.60
N GLU A 132 -12.76 31.88 4.17
CA GLU A 132 -13.05 33.21 4.70
C GLU A 132 -13.44 34.08 3.51
N PRO A 133 -14.62 34.73 3.51
CA PRO A 133 -14.89 35.76 2.52
C PRO A 133 -13.91 36.89 2.79
N ASP A 134 -12.98 37.12 1.86
CA ASP A 134 -12.21 38.38 1.82
C ASP A 134 -13.21 39.53 2.00
N ARG A 135 -12.99 40.30 3.08
CA ARG A 135 -13.78 41.49 3.43
C ARG A 135 -13.69 42.57 2.39
#